data_AF-A0A7C5I245-F1
#
_entry.id   AF-A0A7C5I245-F1
#
_cell.length_a   1.000
_cell.length_b   1.000
_cell.length_c   1.000
_cell.angle_alpha   90.00
_cell.angle_beta   90.00
_cell.angle_gamma   90.00
#
_symmetry.space_group_name_H-M   'P 1'
#
loop_
_entity.id
_entity.type
_entity.pdbx_description
1 polymer ?
#
loop_
_entity_poly.entity_id
_entity_poly.type
_entity_poly.pdbx_seq_one_letter_code
_entity_poly.pdbx_strand_id
1 'polypeptide(L)'
;MENIKHCAVVVRRGQDIWEGTRTALGLAAHNYWAYLFVFDVEVAMNEALEENLEWLEEMECETYSNLQVNEQHGFKHIPLDKLARELKKMDLVIPFGNRTNGKEETDA
;
A
#
# COMPACT_ATOMS: atom_id res chain seq x y z
N MET A 1 16.33 -16.45 10.62
CA MET A 1 16.22 -14.98 10.76
C MET A 1 15.09 -14.73 11.75
N GLU A 2 15.40 -14.31 12.98
CA GLU A 2 14.37 -14.12 14.01
C GLU A 2 13.70 -12.74 13.84
N ASN A 3 12.37 -12.75 13.72
CA ASN A 3 11.44 -11.61 13.76
C ASN A 3 11.56 -10.55 12.63
N ILE A 4 11.55 -10.97 11.35
CA ILE A 4 11.21 -10.03 10.26
C ILE A 4 9.75 -9.59 10.50
N LYS A 5 9.53 -8.29 10.69
CA LYS A 5 8.17 -7.75 10.86
C LYS A 5 7.49 -7.63 9.50
N HIS A 6 6.24 -8.07 9.43
CA HIS A 6 5.34 -7.88 8.31
C HIS A 6 4.68 -6.50 8.41
N CYS A 7 5.05 -5.61 7.49
CA CYS A 7 4.63 -4.20 7.48
C CYS A 7 3.69 -3.93 6.31
N ALA A 8 2.44 -3.58 6.60
CA ALA A 8 1.46 -3.21 5.60
C ALA A 8 1.36 -1.69 5.43
N VAL A 9 1.64 -1.22 4.22
CA VAL A 9 1.29 0.12 3.76
C VAL A 9 -0.08 0.06 3.12
N VAL A 10 -1.02 0.86 3.63
CA VAL A 10 -2.42 0.86 3.20
C VAL A 10 -2.74 2.20 2.54
N VAL A 11 -3.08 2.17 1.26
CA VAL A 11 -3.42 3.35 0.45
C VAL A 11 -4.89 3.31 0.07
N ARG A 12 -5.61 4.43 0.26
CA ARG A 12 -7.05 4.57 -0.06
C ARG A 12 -7.38 5.76 -0.96
N ARG A 13 -6.39 6.52 -1.42
CA ARG A 13 -6.57 7.69 -2.30
C ARG A 13 -5.50 7.67 -3.38
N GLY A 14 -5.87 7.99 -4.61
CA GLY A 14 -4.95 7.95 -5.75
C GLY A 14 -3.72 8.83 -5.55
N GLN A 15 -3.90 10.01 -4.98
CA GLN A 15 -2.81 10.96 -4.69
C GLN A 15 -1.77 10.44 -3.68
N ASP A 16 -2.12 9.44 -2.85
CA ASP A 16 -1.21 8.90 -1.84
C ASP A 16 -0.46 7.65 -2.34
N ILE A 17 -0.79 7.11 -3.53
CA ILE A 17 -0.15 5.91 -4.09
C ILE A 17 1.36 6.10 -4.17
N TRP A 18 1.80 7.25 -4.68
CA TRP A 18 3.23 7.59 -4.78
C TRP A 18 3.96 7.49 -3.43
N GLU A 19 3.40 8.09 -2.39
CA GLU A 19 4.01 8.09 -1.06
C GLU A 19 3.94 6.70 -0.39
N GLY A 20 2.84 5.98 -0.62
CA GLY A 20 2.67 4.61 -0.16
C GLY A 20 3.69 3.65 -0.77
N THR A 21 3.86 3.68 -2.09
CA THR A 21 4.83 2.84 -2.81
C THR A 21 6.26 3.11 -2.32
N ARG A 22 6.66 4.38 -2.20
CA ARG A 22 8.00 4.73 -1.66
C ARG A 22 8.19 4.31 -0.21
N THR A 23 7.14 4.34 0.60
CA THR A 23 7.18 3.85 1.98
C THR A 23 7.41 2.33 2.02
N ALA A 24 6.72 1.58 1.16
CA ALA A 24 6.93 0.14 1.02
C ALA A 24 8.38 -0.18 0.59
N LEU A 25 8.92 0.54 -0.39
CA LEU A 25 10.32 0.41 -0.82
C LEU A 25 11.31 0.70 0.32
N GLY A 26 11.10 1.78 1.07
CA GLY A 26 11.95 2.10 2.22
C GLY A 26 11.93 1.01 3.30
N LEU A 27 10.78 0.41 3.57
CA LEU A 27 10.67 -0.74 4.49
C LEU A 27 11.44 -1.95 3.97
N ALA A 28 11.28 -2.28 2.68
CA ALA A 28 11.98 -3.38 2.04
C ALA A 28 13.51 -3.17 2.09
N ALA A 29 13.99 -1.94 1.83
CA ALA A 29 15.41 -1.59 1.90
C ALA A 29 16.00 -1.74 3.32
N HIS A 30 15.15 -1.63 4.35
CA HIS A 30 15.51 -1.89 5.75
C HIS A 30 15.22 -3.33 6.20
N ASN A 31 15.05 -4.26 5.25
CA ASN A 31 14.87 -5.69 5.47
C ASN A 31 13.61 -6.05 6.29
N TYR A 32 12.55 -5.25 6.14
CA TYR A 32 11.19 -5.59 6.58
C TYR A 32 10.45 -6.31 5.46
N TRP A 33 9.51 -7.19 5.81
CA TRP A 33 8.61 -7.77 4.82
C TRP A 33 7.50 -6.77 4.52
N ALA A 34 7.65 -6.03 3.42
CA ALA A 34 6.74 -4.95 3.05
C ALA A 34 5.59 -5.43 2.16
N TYR A 35 4.40 -4.93 2.47
CA TYR A 35 3.18 -5.14 1.69
C TYR A 35 2.59 -3.80 1.30
N LEU A 36 2.19 -3.64 0.03
CA LEU A 36 1.44 -2.49 -0.45
C LEU A 36 0.00 -2.90 -0.75
N PHE A 37 -0.95 -2.38 0.03
CA PHE A 37 -2.38 -2.60 -0.18
C PHE A 37 -3.03 -1.33 -0.73
N VAL A 38 -3.59 -1.41 -1.94
CA VAL A 38 -4.37 -0.34 -2.58
C VAL A 38 -5.84 -0.69 -2.53
N PHE A 39 -6.65 0.16 -1.91
CA PHE A 39 -8.08 -0.06 -1.72
C PHE A 39 -8.92 0.90 -2.55
N ASP A 40 -9.93 0.35 -3.24
CA ASP A 40 -11.03 1.07 -3.90
C ASP A 40 -10.57 2.21 -4.83
N VAL A 41 -9.33 2.15 -5.30
CA VAL A 41 -8.70 3.18 -6.11
C VAL A 41 -7.96 2.52 -7.27
N GLU A 42 -8.23 3.03 -8.47
CA GLU A 42 -7.48 2.68 -9.66
C GLU A 42 -6.11 3.37 -9.66
N VAL A 43 -5.06 2.61 -9.96
CA VAL A 43 -3.69 3.12 -10.00
C VAL A 43 -3.47 3.89 -11.30
N ALA A 44 -3.28 5.20 -11.19
CA ALA A 44 -2.88 6.03 -12.32
C ALA A 44 -1.36 5.91 -12.54
N MET A 45 -0.95 5.17 -13.57
CA MET A 45 0.46 4.92 -13.83
C MET A 45 1.18 6.15 -14.41
N ASN A 46 2.43 6.32 -13.97
CA ASN A 46 3.42 7.17 -14.62
C ASN A 46 4.79 6.48 -14.56
N GLU A 47 5.74 6.94 -15.37
CA GLU A 47 7.08 6.33 -15.50
C GLU A 47 7.79 6.11 -14.15
N ALA A 48 7.75 7.12 -13.28
CA ALA A 48 8.40 7.02 -11.98
C ALA A 48 7.70 6.05 -11.01
N LEU A 49 6.37 5.91 -11.11
CA LEU A 49 5.61 4.94 -10.31
C LEU A 49 5.84 3.52 -10.82
N GLU A 50 5.91 3.34 -12.14
CA GLU A 50 6.22 2.07 -12.79
C GLU A 50 7.58 1.56 -12.33
N GLU A 51 8.63 2.38 -12.41
CA GLU A 51 9.97 2.05 -11.92
C GLU A 51 9.94 1.62 -10.45
N ASN A 52 9.20 2.33 -9.59
CA ASN A 52 9.10 1.98 -8.17
C ASN A 52 8.35 0.64 -7.93
N LEU A 53 7.37 0.30 -8.77
CA LEU A 53 6.66 -0.97 -8.66
C LEU A 53 7.52 -2.14 -9.15
N GLU A 54 8.31 -1.94 -10.20
CA GLU A 54 9.33 -2.90 -10.64
C GLU A 54 10.33 -3.18 -9.52
N TRP A 55 10.84 -2.14 -8.84
CA TRP A 55 11.70 -2.33 -7.67
C TRP A 55 11.02 -3.12 -6.54
N LEU A 56 9.72 -2.91 -6.29
CA LEU A 56 8.99 -3.70 -5.29
C LEU A 56 8.92 -5.18 -5.69
N GLU A 57 8.71 -5.48 -6.97
CA GLU A 57 8.72 -6.85 -7.47
C GLU A 57 10.10 -7.50 -7.33
N GLU A 58 11.18 -6.80 -7.72
CA GLU A 58 12.56 -7.29 -7.59
C GLU A 58 12.95 -7.56 -6.13
N MET A 59 12.41 -6.78 -5.19
CA MET A 59 12.62 -6.95 -3.75
C MET A 59 11.66 -7.95 -3.10
N GLU A 60 10.91 -8.72 -3.91
CA GLU A 60 9.93 -9.72 -3.46
C GLU A 60 8.84 -9.15 -2.54
N CYS A 61 8.51 -7.86 -2.70
CA CYS A 61 7.41 -7.23 -1.97
C CYS A 61 6.06 -7.64 -2.54
N GLU A 62 5.06 -7.67 -1.68
CA GLU A 62 3.71 -8.12 -2.04
C GLU A 62 2.77 -6.92 -2.27
N THR A 63 2.22 -6.80 -3.46
CA THR A 63 1.28 -5.73 -3.83
C THR A 63 -0.14 -6.30 -4.03
N TYR A 64 -1.13 -5.67 -3.43
CA TYR A 64 -2.52 -6.14 -3.42
C TYR A 64 -3.51 -5.03 -3.78
N SER A 65 -4.55 -5.39 -4.51
CA SER A 65 -5.67 -4.51 -4.85
C SER A 65 -7.00 -5.25 -4.79
N ASN A 66 -8.07 -4.58 -4.38
CA ASN A 66 -9.43 -5.12 -4.50
C ASN A 66 -10.15 -4.69 -5.80
N LEU A 67 -9.50 -3.87 -6.62
CA LEU A 67 -9.94 -3.58 -7.99
C LEU A 67 -9.12 -4.40 -8.98
N GLN A 68 -9.82 -5.16 -9.83
CA GLN A 68 -9.19 -6.03 -10.82
C GLN A 68 -8.43 -5.26 -11.91
N VAL A 69 -8.84 -4.01 -12.23
CA VAL A 69 -8.13 -3.17 -13.21
C VAL A 69 -6.65 -2.97 -12.86
N ASN A 70 -6.30 -3.00 -11.57
CA ASN A 70 -4.91 -2.82 -11.13
C ASN A 70 -4.02 -4.06 -11.38
N GLU A 71 -4.58 -5.22 -11.76
CA GLU A 71 -3.77 -6.39 -12.15
C GLU A 71 -2.83 -6.07 -13.32
N GLN A 72 -3.23 -5.16 -14.22
CA GLN A 72 -2.41 -4.71 -15.35
C GLN A 72 -1.10 -4.01 -14.91
N HIS A 73 -0.97 -3.67 -13.62
CA HIS A 73 0.17 -3.00 -13.01
C HIS A 73 0.92 -3.89 -12.01
N GLY A 74 0.70 -5.21 -12.06
CA GLY A 74 1.38 -6.18 -11.19
C GLY A 74 0.75 -6.37 -9.82
N PHE A 75 -0.39 -5.74 -9.53
CA PHE A 75 -1.10 -5.97 -8.25
C PHE A 75 -1.83 -7.30 -8.24
N LYS A 76 -1.66 -8.08 -7.18
CA LYS A 76 -2.46 -9.29 -6.96
C LYS A 76 -3.88 -8.90 -6.56
N HIS A 77 -4.88 -9.30 -7.35
CA HIS A 77 -6.27 -9.05 -7.01
C HIS A 77 -6.72 -9.90 -5.82
N ILE A 78 -7.33 -9.25 -4.84
CA ILE A 78 -7.87 -9.86 -3.64
C ILE A 78 -9.18 -9.15 -3.24
N PRO A 79 -10.31 -9.87 -3.12
CA PRO A 79 -11.56 -9.29 -2.63
C PRO A 79 -11.39 -8.57 -1.29
N LEU A 80 -12.15 -7.49 -1.09
CA LEU A 80 -12.02 -6.60 0.08
C LEU A 80 -12.09 -7.34 1.42
N ASP A 81 -12.97 -8.34 1.53
CA ASP A 81 -13.16 -9.14 2.75
C ASP A 81 -11.93 -10.01 3.07
N LYS A 82 -11.25 -10.55 2.04
CA LYS A 82 -10.00 -11.28 2.19
C LYS A 82 -8.85 -10.34 2.50
N LEU A 83 -8.80 -9.18 1.86
CA LEU A 83 -7.78 -8.17 2.08
C LEU A 83 -7.78 -7.73 3.56
N ALA A 84 -8.98 -7.48 4.12
CA ALA A 84 -9.13 -7.17 5.54
C ALA A 84 -8.64 -8.30 6.47
N ARG A 85 -8.67 -9.57 6.03
CA ARG A 85 -8.11 -10.69 6.79
C ARG A 85 -6.59 -10.74 6.70
N GLU A 86 -5.99 -10.42 5.55
CA GLU A 86 -4.54 -10.32 5.40
C GLU A 86 -3.95 -9.22 6.27
N LEU A 87 -4.60 -8.03 6.31
CA LEU A 87 -4.15 -6.93 7.17
C LEU A 87 -4.09 -7.30 8.66
N LYS A 88 -4.95 -8.20 9.14
CA LYS A 88 -4.94 -8.67 10.54
C LYS A 88 -3.72 -9.52 10.88
N LYS A 89 -2.98 -10.01 9.88
CA LYS A 89 -1.77 -10.81 10.07
C LYS A 89 -0.50 -9.95 10.15
N MET A 90 -0.63 -8.64 9.93
CA MET A 90 0.50 -7.71 9.84
C MET A 90 0.91 -7.25 11.23
N ASP A 91 2.22 -7.13 11.46
CA ASP A 91 2.78 -6.62 12.73
C ASP A 91 2.64 -5.09 12.84
N LEU A 92 2.66 -4.40 11.70
CA LEU A 92 2.52 -2.95 11.60
C LEU A 92 1.61 -2.60 10.41
N VAL A 93 0.67 -1.69 10.64
CA VAL A 93 -0.17 -1.11 9.57
C VAL A 93 0.07 0.39 9.51
N ILE A 94 0.46 0.88 8.34
CA ILE A 94 0.77 2.27 8.05
C ILE A 94 -0.31 2.82 7.11
N PRO A 95 -1.33 3.51 7.63
CA PRO A 95 -2.42 4.03 6.81
C PRO A 95 -2.02 5.35 6.14
N PHE A 96 -2.20 5.40 4.82
CA PHE A 96 -2.24 6.61 4.01
C PHE A 96 -3.69 6.93 3.68
N GLY A 97 -4.03 8.22 3.75
CA GLY A 97 -5.38 8.69 3.44
C GLY A 97 -6.24 9.08 4.64
N ASN A 98 -5.79 8.75 5.86
CA ASN A 98 -6.42 9.23 7.10
C ASN A 98 -5.56 10.30 7.76
N ARG A 99 -5.53 11.50 7.16
CA ARG A 99 -5.55 12.69 8.02
C ARG A 99 -7.01 12.80 8.42
N THR A 100 -7.32 12.64 9.70
CA THR A 100 -8.58 13.15 10.24
C THR A 100 -8.75 14.54 9.64
N ASN A 101 -9.85 14.77 8.93
CA ASN A 101 -10.34 16.13 8.79
C ASN A 101 -10.31 16.66 10.21
N GLY A 102 -9.37 17.57 10.51
CA GLY A 102 -9.57 18.47 11.62
C GLY A 102 -10.98 18.97 11.40
N LYS A 103 -11.84 18.75 12.39
CA LYS A 103 -13.14 19.40 12.43
C LYS A 103 -12.86 20.83 11.98
N GLU A 104 -13.48 21.26 10.88
CA GLU A 104 -13.68 22.68 10.70
C GLU A 104 -14.52 23.05 11.92
N GLU A 105 -13.87 23.56 12.97
CA GLU A 105 -14.50 24.42 13.95
C GLU A 105 -14.99 25.62 13.15
N THR A 106 -16.18 25.47 12.57
CA THR A 106 -17.05 26.60 12.32
C THR A 106 -17.66 26.94 13.68
N ASP A 107 -16.83 27.55 14.53
CA ASP A 107 -17.31 28.29 15.69
C ASP A 107 -17.78 29.67 15.20
N ALA A 108 -19.07 29.91 15.44
CA ALA A 108 -19.78 31.20 15.55
C ALA A 108 -19.91 32.10 14.31
#